data_AF-D9QBX9-F1
#
_entry.id   AF-D9QBX9-F1
#
_cell.length_a   1.000
_cell.length_b   1.000
_cell.length_c   1.000
_cell.angle_alpha   90.00
_cell.angle_beta   90.00
_cell.angle_gamma   90.00
#
_symmetry.space_group_name_H-M   'P 1'
#
loop_
_entity.id
_entity.type
_entity.pdbx_description
1 polymer ?
#
loop_
_entity_poly.entity_id
_entity_poly.type
_entity_poly.pdbx_seq_one_letter_code
_entity_poly.pdbx_strand_id
1 'polypeptide(L)'
;MTRSSDDGIEYGPLGPGREPAKDPMKGLRGVMAGTMMMQAISFYLVLTVILRVDNGIHWTTFNWGYVTAVSTAMLILSFLQKKRWALKANIGIQVFALAGFVVHISMGIMAIIYIAVWWYLLYLRKNLIERMKRGLLTTQHL
;
A
#
# COMPACT_ATOMS: atom_id res chain seq x y z
N MET A 1 25.03 4.66 -34.65
CA MET A 1 24.54 3.27 -34.72
C MET A 1 24.63 2.67 -33.32
N THR A 2 23.62 2.88 -32.48
CA THR A 2 23.57 2.42 -31.08
C THR A 2 22.62 1.23 -30.97
N ARG A 3 23.16 0.03 -31.22
CA ARG A 3 22.55 -1.24 -30.79
C ARG A 3 23.05 -1.56 -29.38
N SER A 4 22.21 -2.23 -28.59
CA SER A 4 22.45 -2.84 -27.26
C SER A 4 21.87 -2.09 -26.02
N SER A 5 20.57 -2.25 -25.80
CA SER A 5 20.05 -2.40 -24.43
C SER A 5 18.95 -3.49 -24.33
N ASP A 6 18.73 -4.23 -25.41
CA ASP A 6 17.58 -5.13 -25.55
C ASP A 6 17.96 -6.62 -25.66
N ASP A 7 19.27 -6.93 -25.71
CA ASP A 7 19.82 -8.27 -25.92
C ASP A 7 19.59 -9.26 -24.76
N GLY A 8 18.85 -8.88 -23.72
CA GLY A 8 18.58 -9.71 -22.54
C GLY A 8 17.14 -9.73 -22.04
N ILE A 9 16.20 -9.08 -22.73
CA ILE A 9 14.79 -9.10 -22.34
C ILE A 9 14.10 -10.21 -23.15
N GLU A 10 13.75 -11.31 -22.47
CA GLU A 10 12.90 -12.34 -23.07
C GLU A 10 11.49 -11.77 -23.27
N TYR A 11 11.21 -11.43 -24.53
CA TYR A 11 9.91 -10.94 -24.96
C TYR A 11 8.87 -12.06 -25.01
N GLY A 12 7.62 -11.71 -24.76
CA GLY A 12 6.50 -12.62 -24.96
C GLY A 12 6.36 -13.09 -26.41
N PRO A 13 5.56 -14.13 -26.66
CA PRO A 13 5.36 -14.72 -27.99
C PRO A 13 4.76 -13.75 -29.03
N LEU A 14 4.27 -12.58 -28.58
CA LEU A 14 3.72 -11.52 -29.42
C LEU A 14 4.75 -10.40 -29.73
N GLY A 15 6.00 -10.54 -29.28
CA GLY A 15 7.05 -9.55 -29.49
C GLY A 15 6.96 -8.32 -28.57
N PRO A 16 7.78 -7.27 -28.83
CA PRO A 16 7.78 -6.04 -28.04
C PRO A 16 6.42 -5.33 -28.18
N GLY A 17 5.60 -5.41 -27.14
CA GLY A 17 4.28 -4.78 -27.11
C GLY A 17 4.35 -3.25 -27.22
N ARG A 18 3.34 -2.64 -27.85
CA ARG A 18 3.22 -1.18 -28.01
C ARG A 18 2.85 -0.51 -26.67
N GLU A 19 2.83 0.83 -26.64
CA GLU A 19 2.36 1.55 -25.45
C GLU A 19 0.91 1.11 -25.11
N PRO A 20 0.61 0.71 -23.86
CA PRO A 20 -0.71 0.18 -23.52
C PRO A 20 -1.81 1.22 -23.73
N ALA A 21 -2.89 0.85 -24.43
CA ALA A 21 -4.04 1.73 -24.67
C ALA A 21 -4.73 2.22 -23.37
N LYS A 22 -4.59 1.48 -22.27
CA LYS A 22 -4.99 1.86 -20.91
C LYS A 22 -3.83 1.61 -19.96
N ASP A 23 -3.38 2.64 -19.24
CA ASP A 23 -2.28 2.53 -18.28
C ASP A 23 -2.69 1.71 -17.04
N PRO A 24 -2.17 0.48 -16.87
CA PRO A 24 -2.53 -0.38 -15.74
C PRO A 24 -1.97 0.16 -14.40
N MET A 25 -0.94 1.01 -14.43
CA MET A 25 -0.38 1.64 -13.23
C MET A 25 -1.33 2.65 -12.60
N LYS A 26 -2.23 3.25 -13.40
CA LYS A 26 -3.29 4.14 -12.90
C LYS A 26 -4.31 3.37 -12.05
N GLY A 27 -4.66 2.15 -12.47
CA GLY A 27 -5.55 1.26 -11.71
C GLY A 27 -4.92 0.83 -10.37
N LEU A 28 -3.65 0.42 -10.41
CA LEU A 28 -2.91 0.03 -9.21
C LEU A 28 -2.81 1.18 -8.17
N ARG A 29 -2.69 2.43 -8.63
CA ARG A 29 -2.74 3.60 -7.73
C ARG A 29 -4.07 3.77 -7.03
N GLY A 30 -5.18 3.46 -7.70
CA GLY A 30 -6.50 3.43 -7.07
C GLY A 30 -6.59 2.36 -5.98
N VAL A 31 -6.06 1.16 -6.24
CA VAL A 31 -5.99 0.08 -5.24
C VAL A 31 -5.16 0.49 -4.03
N MET A 32 -3.98 1.09 -4.22
CA MET A 32 -3.15 1.57 -3.11
C MET A 32 -3.86 2.63 -2.24
N ALA A 33 -4.67 3.51 -2.84
CA ALA A 33 -5.52 4.44 -2.09
C ALA A 33 -6.63 3.73 -1.33
N GLY A 34 -7.33 2.79 -1.97
CA GLY A 34 -8.34 1.97 -1.31
C GLY A 34 -7.78 1.21 -0.10
N THR A 35 -6.61 0.60 -0.24
CA THR A 35 -5.93 -0.09 0.88
C THR A 35 -5.58 0.85 2.01
N MET A 36 -5.06 2.06 1.71
CA MET A 36 -4.74 3.03 2.76
C MET A 36 -6.01 3.54 3.48
N MET A 37 -7.11 3.74 2.75
CA MET A 37 -8.40 4.08 3.33
C MET A 37 -8.91 2.98 4.27
N MET A 38 -8.89 1.73 3.82
CA MET A 38 -9.30 0.59 4.64
C MET A 38 -8.42 0.47 5.88
N GLN A 39 -7.10 0.68 5.74
CA GLN A 39 -6.17 0.70 6.86
C GLN A 39 -6.54 1.77 7.89
N ALA A 40 -6.81 3.00 7.45
CA ALA A 40 -7.23 4.08 8.34
C ALA A 40 -8.51 3.73 9.12
N ILE A 41 -9.53 3.20 8.44
CA ILE A 41 -10.79 2.80 9.09
C ILE A 41 -10.55 1.68 10.10
N SER A 42 -9.78 0.66 9.75
CA SER A 42 -9.46 -0.43 10.69
C SER A 42 -8.71 0.06 11.92
N PHE A 43 -7.82 1.05 11.77
CA PHE A 43 -7.11 1.66 12.89
C PHE A 43 -8.03 2.57 13.72
N TYR A 44 -8.99 3.29 13.12
CA TYR A 44 -10.02 3.98 13.89
C TYR A 44 -10.88 3.03 14.72
N LEU A 45 -11.16 1.81 14.22
CA LEU A 45 -11.87 0.80 15.01
C LEU A 45 -11.07 0.34 16.24
N VAL A 46 -9.75 0.54 16.28
CA VAL A 46 -8.97 0.27 17.51
C VAL A 46 -9.40 1.18 18.65
N LEU A 47 -9.87 2.42 18.39
CA LEU A 47 -10.43 3.29 19.44
C LEU A 47 -11.61 2.62 20.16
N THR A 48 -12.47 1.92 19.41
CA THR A 48 -13.62 1.23 20.02
C THR A 48 -13.18 0.02 20.82
N VAL A 49 -12.11 -0.67 20.38
CA VAL A 49 -11.49 -1.80 21.08
C VAL A 49 -10.90 -1.35 22.41
N ILE A 50 -10.03 -0.33 22.43
CA ILE A 50 -9.38 0.13 23.67
C ILE A 50 -10.37 0.73 24.68
N LEU A 51 -11.53 1.20 24.22
CA LEU A 51 -12.60 1.73 25.08
C LEU A 51 -13.43 0.62 25.72
N ARG A 52 -13.77 -0.43 24.95
CA ARG A 52 -14.71 -1.48 25.38
C ARG A 52 -14.05 -2.73 25.94
N VAL A 53 -12.84 -3.04 25.50
CA VAL A 53 -12.09 -4.22 25.93
C VAL A 53 -11.36 -3.89 27.24
N ASP A 54 -11.29 -4.86 28.16
CA ASP A 54 -10.63 -4.75 29.46
C ASP A 54 -11.12 -3.59 30.35
N ASN A 55 -12.43 -3.28 30.31
CA ASN A 55 -13.06 -2.19 31.05
C ASN A 55 -12.41 -0.81 30.82
N GLY A 56 -11.74 -0.61 29.68
CA GLY A 56 -11.15 0.68 29.33
C GLY A 56 -9.84 1.01 30.05
N ILE A 57 -9.13 0.02 30.62
CA ILE A 57 -7.81 0.21 31.25
C ILE A 57 -6.82 0.88 30.28
N HIS A 58 -6.94 0.59 28.98
CA HIS A 58 -6.10 1.16 27.93
C HIS A 58 -6.57 2.53 27.42
N TRP A 59 -7.65 3.11 27.96
CA TRP A 59 -8.18 4.44 27.62
C TRP A 59 -7.40 5.57 28.31
N THR A 60 -6.10 5.63 28.07
CA THR A 60 -5.25 6.74 28.55
C THR A 60 -5.21 7.87 27.53
N THR A 61 -4.96 9.10 27.97
CA THR A 61 -4.87 10.29 27.09
C THR A 61 -3.87 10.10 25.96
N PHE A 62 -2.76 9.44 26.24
CA PHE A 62 -1.73 9.11 25.25
C PHE A 62 -2.24 8.11 24.21
N ASN A 63 -2.89 7.03 24.64
CA ASN A 63 -3.29 5.92 23.76
C ASN A 63 -4.34 6.34 22.73
N TRP A 64 -5.45 6.96 23.15
CA TRP A 64 -6.48 7.36 22.20
C TRP A 64 -5.99 8.50 21.29
N GLY A 65 -5.15 9.41 21.81
CA GLY A 65 -4.53 10.48 21.04
C GLY A 65 -3.61 9.94 19.96
N TYR A 66 -2.78 8.95 20.31
CA TYR A 66 -1.88 8.27 19.37
C TYR A 66 -2.66 7.56 18.25
N VAL A 67 -3.65 6.74 18.61
CA VAL A 67 -4.48 6.01 17.63
C VAL A 67 -5.16 7.00 16.69
N THR A 68 -5.74 8.07 17.22
CA THR A 68 -6.41 9.10 16.41
C THR A 68 -5.43 9.79 15.47
N ALA A 69 -4.24 10.19 15.95
CA ALA A 69 -3.24 10.86 15.14
C ALA A 69 -2.74 9.96 13.99
N VAL A 70 -2.37 8.71 14.28
CA VAL A 70 -1.88 7.76 13.28
C VAL A 70 -2.97 7.42 12.26
N SER A 71 -4.20 7.15 12.70
CA SER A 71 -5.33 6.83 11.82
C SER A 71 -5.68 8.00 10.90
N THR A 72 -5.65 9.23 11.43
CA THR A 72 -5.90 10.45 10.65
C THR A 72 -4.78 10.68 9.64
N ALA A 73 -3.52 10.46 10.01
CA ALA A 73 -2.40 10.54 9.08
C ALA A 73 -2.55 9.53 7.93
N MET A 74 -2.93 8.28 8.23
CA MET A 74 -3.24 7.26 7.21
C MET A 74 -4.39 7.70 6.30
N LEU A 75 -5.46 8.26 6.87
CA LEU A 75 -6.62 8.76 6.12
C LEU A 75 -6.18 9.86 5.14
N ILE A 76 -5.41 10.84 5.59
CA ILE A 76 -4.87 11.91 4.74
C ILE A 76 -3.97 11.33 3.65
N LEU A 77 -3.09 10.39 3.99
CA LEU A 77 -2.22 9.71 3.04
C LEU A 77 -3.00 8.93 1.96
N SER A 78 -4.20 8.45 2.27
CA SER A 78 -5.07 7.78 1.29
C SER A 78 -5.42 8.70 0.11
N PHE A 79 -5.66 9.99 0.36
CA PHE A 79 -5.95 10.96 -0.69
C PHE A 79 -4.69 11.44 -1.44
N LEU A 80 -3.52 11.32 -0.83
CA LEU A 80 -2.24 11.78 -1.38
C LEU A 80 -1.50 10.71 -2.22
N GLN A 81 -2.09 9.54 -2.44
CA GLN A 81 -1.49 8.44 -3.21
C GLN A 81 -1.13 8.80 -4.66
N LYS A 82 -1.62 9.92 -5.19
CA LYS A 82 -1.23 10.41 -6.51
C LYS A 82 0.21 10.94 -6.55
N LYS A 83 0.83 11.26 -5.42
CA LYS A 83 2.16 11.88 -5.39
C LYS A 83 3.29 10.83 -5.50
N ARG A 84 4.42 11.22 -6.11
CA ARG A 84 5.61 10.34 -6.29
C ARG A 84 6.22 9.86 -4.97
N TRP A 85 6.03 10.61 -3.88
CA TRP A 85 6.53 10.29 -2.54
C TRP A 85 5.60 9.37 -1.74
N ALA A 86 4.38 9.09 -2.22
CA ALA A 86 3.38 8.32 -1.48
C ALA A 86 3.88 6.94 -1.07
N LEU A 87 4.60 6.23 -1.97
CA LEU A 87 5.18 4.92 -1.65
C LEU A 87 6.14 4.96 -0.45
N LYS A 88 6.96 6.00 -0.34
CA LYS A 88 7.88 6.16 0.81
C LYS A 88 7.10 6.45 2.09
N ALA A 89 6.07 7.30 2.01
CA ALA A 89 5.21 7.58 3.15
C ALA A 89 4.39 6.37 3.60
N ASN A 90 3.91 5.54 2.69
CA ASN A 90 3.19 4.31 3.01
C ASN A 90 4.07 3.34 3.79
N ILE A 91 5.36 3.25 3.46
CA ILE A 91 6.32 2.44 4.22
C ILE A 91 6.63 3.10 5.57
N GLY A 92 6.86 4.42 5.58
CA GLY A 92 7.13 5.17 6.82
C GLY A 92 6.00 5.05 7.84
N ILE A 93 4.74 5.18 7.41
CA ILE A 93 3.57 5.07 8.29
C ILE A 93 3.39 3.66 8.86
N GLN A 94 3.90 2.60 8.21
CA GLN A 94 3.87 1.25 8.78
C GLN A 94 4.74 1.12 10.03
N VAL A 95 5.84 1.88 10.12
CA VAL A 95 6.68 1.86 11.32
C VAL A 95 5.93 2.46 12.51
N PHE A 96 5.20 3.56 12.28
CA PHE A 96 4.30 4.12 13.29
C PHE A 96 3.13 3.17 13.60
N ALA A 97 2.58 2.48 12.61
CA ALA A 97 1.55 1.48 12.84
C ALA A 97 2.03 0.35 13.78
N LEU A 98 3.26 -0.14 13.58
CA LEU A 98 3.89 -1.14 14.44
C LEU A 98 4.20 -0.61 15.83
N ALA A 99 4.60 0.65 15.99
CA ALA A 99 4.74 1.26 17.31
C ALA A 99 3.41 1.25 18.11
N GLY A 100 2.27 1.03 17.45
CA GLY A 100 0.98 0.75 18.07
C GLY A 100 0.93 -0.48 19.00
N PHE A 101 1.91 -1.38 18.95
CA PHE A 101 2.05 -2.47 19.94
C PHE A 101 2.16 -1.94 21.39
N VAL A 102 2.71 -0.75 21.58
CA VAL A 102 2.82 -0.10 22.90
C VAL A 102 1.45 0.33 23.44
N VAL A 103 0.50 0.61 22.55
CA VAL A 103 -0.85 1.05 22.91
C VAL A 103 -1.73 -0.15 23.24
N HIS A 104 -1.85 -1.09 22.31
CA HIS A 104 -2.67 -2.29 22.48
C HIS A 104 -2.24 -3.39 21.51
N ILE A 105 -2.30 -4.65 21.95
CA ILE A 105 -1.92 -5.81 21.14
C ILE A 105 -2.70 -5.88 19.82
N SER A 106 -3.99 -5.54 19.84
CA SER A 106 -4.84 -5.54 18.64
C SER A 106 -4.33 -4.55 17.57
N MET A 107 -3.80 -3.39 17.97
CA MET A 107 -3.25 -2.42 17.03
C MET A 107 -2.02 -2.99 16.32
N GLY A 108 -1.16 -3.68 17.08
CA GLY A 108 0.02 -4.36 16.56
C GLY A 108 -0.32 -5.47 15.57
N ILE A 109 -1.31 -6.32 15.89
CA ILE A 109 -1.79 -7.37 14.99
C ILE A 109 -2.32 -6.76 13.69
N MET A 110 -3.14 -5.70 13.78
CA MET A 110 -3.65 -5.00 12.60
C MET A 110 -2.52 -4.39 11.76
N ALA A 111 -1.48 -3.84 12.39
CA ALA A 111 -0.31 -3.33 11.68
C ALA A 111 0.40 -4.43 10.87
N ILE A 112 0.61 -5.61 11.47
CA ILE A 112 1.25 -6.74 10.79
C ILE A 112 0.44 -7.19 9.57
N ILE A 113 -0.89 -7.32 9.72
CA ILE A 113 -1.76 -7.72 8.61
C ILE A 113 -1.63 -6.73 7.45
N TYR A 114 -1.72 -5.43 7.73
CA TYR A 114 -1.59 -4.41 6.67
C TYR A 114 -0.18 -4.34 6.08
N ILE A 115 0.87 -4.59 6.84
CA ILE A 115 2.23 -4.73 6.30
C ILE A 115 2.29 -5.87 5.29
N ALA A 116 1.70 -7.03 5.59
CA ALA A 116 1.64 -8.14 4.65
C ALA A 116 0.87 -7.77 3.38
N VAL A 117 -0.25 -7.06 3.51
CA VAL A 117 -1.02 -6.54 2.35
C VAL A 117 -0.19 -5.56 1.52
N TRP A 118 0.51 -4.62 2.16
CA TRP A 118 1.39 -3.66 1.47
C TRP A 118 2.53 -4.35 0.76
N TRP A 119 3.16 -5.34 1.39
CA TRP A 119 4.19 -6.16 0.78
C TRP A 119 3.67 -6.85 -0.49
N TYR A 120 2.47 -7.44 -0.43
CA TYR A 120 1.84 -8.05 -1.58
C TYR A 120 1.50 -7.05 -2.69
N LEU A 121 1.01 -5.85 -2.35
CA LEU A 121 0.77 -4.79 -3.34
C LEU A 121 2.06 -4.34 -4.04
N LEU A 122 3.17 -4.23 -3.30
CA LEU A 122 4.48 -3.91 -3.86
C LEU A 122 4.99 -5.04 -4.76
N TYR A 123 4.74 -6.30 -4.39
CA TYR A 123 5.05 -7.46 -5.21
C TYR A 123 4.26 -7.45 -6.54
N LEU A 124 2.95 -7.20 -6.48
CA LEU A 124 2.10 -7.05 -7.67
C LEU A 124 2.57 -5.91 -8.56
N ARG A 125 2.96 -4.77 -7.96
CA ARG A 125 3.53 -3.64 -8.70
C ARG A 125 4.77 -4.03 -9.49
N LYS A 126 5.71 -4.76 -8.85
CA LYS A 126 6.95 -5.22 -9.49
C LYS A 126 6.64 -6.17 -10.64
N ASN A 127 5.81 -7.18 -10.38
CA ASN A 127 5.38 -8.15 -11.40
C ASN A 127 4.71 -7.48 -12.59
N LEU A 128 3.82 -6.51 -12.35
CA LEU A 128 3.13 -5.80 -13.42
C LEU A 128 4.11 -5.02 -14.31
N ILE A 129 5.09 -4.33 -13.69
CA ILE A 129 6.13 -3.60 -14.42
C ILE A 129 7.00 -4.55 -15.25
N GLU A 130 7.36 -5.71 -14.70
CA GLU A 130 8.13 -6.73 -15.44
C GLU A 130 7.32 -7.28 -16.63
N ARG A 131 6.03 -7.55 -16.45
CA ARG A 131 5.15 -8.01 -17.53
C ARG A 131 4.96 -6.96 -18.62
N MET A 132 4.89 -5.67 -18.25
CA MET A 132 4.85 -4.56 -19.21
C MET A 132 6.13 -4.48 -20.04
N LYS A 133 7.30 -4.63 -19.40
CA LYS A 133 8.60 -4.63 -20.10
C LYS A 133 8.75 -5.78 -21.10
N ARG A 134 8.19 -6.96 -20.77
CA ARG A 134 8.23 -8.14 -21.64
C ARG A 134 7.14 -8.14 -22.73
N GLY A 135 6.28 -7.12 -22.80
CA GLY A 135 5.21 -7.06 -23.80
C GLY A 135 4.11 -8.11 -23.58
N LEU A 136 3.88 -8.55 -22.34
CA LEU A 136 2.96 -9.66 -22.04
C LEU A 136 1.50 -9.23 -21.82
N LEU A 137 1.18 -7.93 -21.91
CA LEU A 137 -0.19 -7.45 -21.72
C LEU A 137 -0.96 -7.46 -23.04
N THR A 138 -2.20 -7.96 -23.01
CA THR A 138 -3.10 -7.94 -24.17
C THR A 138 -3.37 -6.52 -24.68
N THR A 139 -3.40 -5.53 -23.79
CA THR A 139 -3.56 -4.10 -24.13
C THR A 139 -2.40 -3.48 -24.87
N GLN A 140 -1.24 -4.15 -24.94
CA GLN A 140 -0.09 -3.71 -25.75
C GLN A 140 -0.14 -4.25 -27.19
N HIS A 141 -1.04 -5.21 -27.45
CA HIS A 141 -1.20 -5.89 -28.74
C HIS A 141 -2.58 -5.71 -29.38
N LEU A 142 -3.44 -4.92 -28.72
CA LEU A 142 -4.64 -4.33 -29.33
C LEU A 142 -4.22 -3.28 -30.37
#